data_AF-A0A6M0KXR8-F1
#
_entry.id   AF-A0A6M0KXR8-F1
#
_cell.length_a   1.000
_cell.length_b   1.000
_cell.length_c   1.000
_cell.angle_alpha   90.00
_cell.angle_beta   90.00
_cell.angle_gamma   90.00
#
_symmetry.space_group_name_H-M   'P 1'
#
loop_
_entity.id
_entity.type
_entity.pdbx_description
1 polymer ?
#
loop_
_entity_poly.entity_id
_entity_poly.type
_entity_poly.pdbx_seq_one_letter_code
_entity_poly.pdbx_strand_id
1 'polypeptide(L)'
;MNNSQNTLYIFVDEAGDMDFSSKGSKHYMFNFLVKNRPFNLHEKIANYRYELLERNLYNQDSTRLDLESFHAHKDNKYIKQKFFEIISSFDEKSVKAYSYILEKPKVNPSKRKVKEHFYINNLSYSIQRLLDILNIDTNFIIITDRLPIAKNRSKQIGALKKGIKGYIRQRGLDIRYDIFHHCSASSANLQIVDYISWAIFRKYEHGDDSYYDKIKTYILDEELMTKDTEVNHYER
;
A
#
# COMPACT_ATOMS: atom_id res chain seq x y z
N MET A 1 3.79 -31.55 -8.86
CA MET A 1 3.42 -30.24 -8.29
C MET A 1 4.59 -29.28 -8.52
N ASN A 2 4.58 -28.52 -9.62
CA ASN A 2 5.71 -27.66 -10.03
C ASN A 2 5.21 -26.36 -10.68
N ASN A 3 4.27 -25.65 -10.03
CA ASN A 3 3.70 -24.41 -10.60
C ASN A 3 3.72 -23.23 -9.60
N SER A 4 4.51 -23.33 -8.53
CA SER A 4 4.57 -22.33 -7.45
C SER A 4 5.68 -21.28 -7.62
N GLN A 5 6.47 -21.32 -8.70
CA GLN A 5 7.67 -20.48 -8.79
C GLN A 5 7.46 -19.10 -9.44
N ASN A 6 6.30 -18.80 -10.06
CA ASN A 6 6.14 -17.50 -10.74
C ASN A 6 4.92 -16.67 -10.30
N THR A 7 4.19 -17.07 -9.25
CA THR A 7 3.05 -16.25 -8.78
C THR A 7 3.56 -14.93 -8.18
N LEU A 8 3.01 -13.83 -8.68
CA LEU A 8 3.29 -12.49 -8.17
C LEU A 8 2.34 -12.14 -7.02
N TYR A 9 2.86 -11.55 -5.95
CA TYR A 9 2.07 -11.06 -4.84
C TYR A 9 2.07 -9.53 -4.84
N ILE A 10 0.87 -8.95 -4.76
CA ILE A 10 0.62 -7.52 -4.72
C ILE A 10 -0.06 -7.20 -3.40
N PHE A 11 0.61 -6.44 -2.55
CA PHE A 11 0.08 -5.95 -1.28
C PHE A 11 -0.34 -4.50 -1.44
N VAL A 12 -1.47 -4.12 -0.87
CA VAL A 12 -2.05 -2.79 -1.05
C VAL A 12 -2.23 -2.10 0.29
N ASP A 13 -1.79 -0.85 0.36
CA ASP A 13 -2.10 0.10 1.43
C ASP A 13 -2.68 1.41 0.88
N GLU A 14 -3.43 2.12 1.73
CA GLU A 14 -4.09 3.39 1.42
C GLU A 14 -3.52 4.50 2.31
N ALA A 15 -3.21 5.65 1.72
CA ALA A 15 -2.82 6.83 2.48
C ALA A 15 -3.65 8.07 2.11
N GLY A 16 -3.88 8.92 3.11
CA GLY A 16 -4.77 10.07 3.03
C GLY A 16 -6.19 9.74 3.48
N ASP A 17 -7.02 10.77 3.50
CA ASP A 17 -8.41 10.68 3.93
C ASP A 17 -9.37 11.06 2.78
N MET A 18 -10.62 10.61 2.91
CA MET A 18 -11.72 11.00 2.00
C MET A 18 -12.42 12.29 2.44
N ASP A 19 -11.76 13.19 3.18
CA ASP A 19 -12.20 14.56 3.39
C ASP A 19 -11.62 15.43 2.27
N PHE A 20 -12.46 15.77 1.29
CA PHE A 20 -12.07 16.60 0.15
C PHE A 20 -12.28 18.10 0.42
N SER A 21 -12.08 18.53 1.65
CA SER A 21 -11.97 19.93 2.04
C SER A 21 -10.49 20.29 2.30
N SER A 22 -10.24 21.59 2.49
CA SER A 22 -8.92 22.10 2.90
C SER A 22 -8.45 21.62 4.28
N LYS A 23 -9.31 20.95 5.07
CA LYS A 23 -8.97 20.40 6.38
C LYS A 23 -8.42 18.97 6.33
N GLY A 24 -8.74 18.22 5.28
CA GLY A 24 -8.16 16.91 5.06
C GLY A 24 -6.73 17.00 4.51
N SER A 25 -6.12 15.83 4.31
CA SER A 25 -4.90 15.67 3.50
C SER A 25 -5.02 16.36 2.13
N LYS A 26 -3.91 16.64 1.44
CA LYS A 26 -3.95 17.16 0.07
C LYS A 26 -3.98 16.03 -0.97
N HIS A 27 -3.43 14.88 -0.62
CA HIS A 27 -3.35 13.72 -1.48
C HIS A 27 -4.16 12.53 -0.96
N TYR A 28 -4.59 11.69 -1.89
CA TYR A 28 -5.17 10.38 -1.63
C TYR A 28 -4.46 9.35 -2.49
N MET A 29 -3.96 8.28 -1.88
CA MET A 29 -2.98 7.38 -2.50
C MET A 29 -3.37 5.91 -2.37
N PHE A 30 -3.09 5.14 -3.41
CA PHE A 30 -3.01 3.69 -3.35
C PHE A 30 -1.56 3.28 -3.56
N ASN A 31 -0.99 2.63 -2.55
CA ASN A 31 0.40 2.21 -2.52
C ASN A 31 0.47 0.69 -2.64
N PHE A 32 1.39 0.22 -3.46
CA PHE A 32 1.52 -1.17 -3.81
C PHE A 32 2.92 -1.67 -3.50
N LEU A 33 3.01 -2.85 -2.91
CA LEU A 33 4.23 -3.62 -2.75
C LEU A 33 4.10 -4.90 -3.57
N VAL A 34 5.06 -5.15 -4.44
CA VAL A 34 5.09 -6.27 -5.39
C VAL A 34 6.28 -7.16 -5.05
N LYS A 35 6.01 -8.45 -4.80
CA LYS A 35 7.03 -9.46 -4.43
C LYS A 35 6.70 -10.83 -5.01
N ASN A 36 7.73 -11.67 -5.17
CA ASN A 36 7.59 -13.10 -5.39
C ASN A 36 8.02 -13.88 -4.14
N ARG A 37 7.59 -15.15 -4.04
CA ARG A 37 8.10 -16.06 -3.02
C ARG A 37 9.43 -16.68 -3.47
N PRO A 38 10.36 -16.99 -2.55
CA PRO A 38 10.26 -16.84 -1.10
C PRO A 38 10.36 -15.37 -0.62
N PHE A 39 9.64 -15.03 0.46
CA PHE A 39 9.70 -13.70 1.07
C PHE A 39 10.90 -13.59 2.01
N ASN A 40 12.09 -13.41 1.43
CA ASN A 40 13.33 -13.30 2.20
C ASN A 40 13.28 -12.12 3.17
N LEU A 41 14.00 -12.25 4.30
CA LEU A 41 14.17 -11.24 5.35
C LEU A 41 12.92 -10.93 6.19
N HIS A 42 11.86 -11.73 6.05
CA HIS A 42 10.70 -11.69 6.95
C HIS A 42 11.05 -12.11 8.38
N GLU A 43 12.04 -12.98 8.55
CA GLU A 43 12.57 -13.38 9.85
C GLU A 43 13.18 -12.20 10.62
N LYS A 44 13.81 -11.24 9.93
CA LYS A 44 14.34 -10.02 10.57
C LYS A 44 13.22 -9.16 11.15
N ILE A 45 12.11 -9.04 10.43
CA ILE A 45 10.92 -8.31 10.91
C ILE A 45 10.33 -9.01 12.13
N ALA A 46 10.17 -10.34 12.06
CA ALA A 46 9.65 -11.12 13.17
C ALA A 46 10.53 -10.99 14.41
N ASN A 47 11.84 -11.20 14.27
CA ASN A 47 12.80 -11.08 15.37
C ASN A 47 12.81 -9.67 15.97
N TYR A 48 12.78 -8.63 15.14
CA TYR A 48 12.74 -7.26 15.65
C TYR A 48 11.51 -6.98 16.53
N ARG A 49 10.35 -7.57 16.20
CA ARG A 49 9.16 -7.47 17.06
C ARG A 49 9.42 -8.11 18.42
N TYR A 50 10.02 -9.31 18.45
CA TYR A 50 10.33 -9.99 19.71
C TYR A 50 11.39 -9.26 20.54
N GLU A 51 12.42 -8.69 19.91
CA GLU A 51 13.41 -7.82 20.58
C GLU A 51 12.73 -6.65 21.29
N LEU A 52 11.72 -6.03 20.66
CA LEU A 52 10.95 -4.93 21.27
C LEU A 52 10.08 -5.39 22.45
N LEU A 53 9.56 -6.62 22.41
CA LEU A 53 8.79 -7.19 23.52
C LEU A 53 9.71 -7.58 24.69
N GLU A 54 10.87 -8.15 24.39
CA GLU A 54 11.92 -8.52 25.36
C GLU A 54 12.55 -7.28 26.03
N ARG A 55 12.57 -6.14 25.35
CA ARG A 55 13.00 -4.84 25.92
C ARG A 55 12.34 -4.57 27.28
N ASN A 56 11.09 -4.97 27.45
CA ASN A 56 10.31 -4.80 28.69
C ASN A 56 10.89 -5.58 29.89
N LEU A 57 11.70 -6.62 29.65
CA LEU A 57 12.32 -7.43 30.70
C LEU A 57 13.65 -6.84 31.19
N TYR A 58 14.33 -6.09 30.33
CA TYR A 58 15.72 -5.68 30.56
C TYR A 58 15.91 -4.16 30.71
N ASN A 59 14.90 -3.35 30.42
CA ASN A 59 14.93 -1.90 30.67
C ASN A 59 14.13 -1.54 31.92
N GLN A 60 14.73 -0.73 32.78
CA GLN A 60 14.08 -0.15 33.97
C GLN A 60 13.16 1.04 33.63
N ASP A 61 13.12 1.44 32.36
CA ASP A 61 12.24 2.49 31.86
C ASP A 61 10.78 1.99 31.85
N SER A 62 9.85 2.78 32.39
CA SER A 62 8.50 2.34 32.79
C SER A 62 7.50 2.17 31.64
N THR A 63 7.93 2.37 30.39
CA THR A 63 7.06 2.28 29.21
C THR A 63 7.09 0.88 28.59
N ARG A 64 6.11 0.05 28.97
CA ARG A 64 5.89 -1.25 28.34
C ARG A 64 5.49 -1.07 26.88
N LEU A 65 6.20 -1.75 25.98
CA LEU A 65 5.80 -1.92 24.58
C LEU A 65 4.96 -3.19 24.44
N ASP A 66 3.67 -3.03 24.13
CA ASP A 66 2.75 -4.12 23.80
C ASP A 66 2.44 -4.11 22.30
N LEU A 67 3.42 -4.57 21.52
CA LEU A 67 3.41 -4.43 20.06
C LEU A 67 2.92 -5.71 19.37
N GLU A 68 1.66 -5.73 18.94
CA GLU A 68 1.10 -6.83 18.16
C GLU A 68 1.65 -6.86 16.72
N SER A 69 1.77 -5.68 16.10
CA SER A 69 2.22 -5.49 14.73
C SER A 69 2.80 -4.09 14.54
N PHE A 70 3.65 -3.93 13.52
CA PHE A 70 4.18 -2.63 13.13
C PHE A 70 3.12 -1.83 12.34
N HIS A 71 3.04 -0.54 12.61
CA HIS A 71 2.20 0.41 11.87
C HIS A 71 2.80 1.80 11.97
N ALA A 72 3.28 2.35 10.85
CA ALA A 72 4.15 3.53 10.80
C ALA A 72 3.56 4.78 11.47
N HIS A 73 2.22 4.93 11.41
CA HIS A 73 1.53 6.03 12.07
C HIS A 73 1.54 5.91 13.60
N LYS A 74 1.47 4.69 14.14
CA LYS A 74 1.44 4.41 15.59
C LYS A 74 2.83 4.28 16.20
N ASP A 75 3.78 3.77 15.42
CA ASP A 75 5.11 3.46 15.89
C ASP A 75 5.92 4.73 16.21
N ASN A 76 6.77 4.66 17.23
CA ASN A 76 7.64 5.79 17.59
C ASN A 76 8.83 5.93 16.60
N LYS A 77 9.60 7.01 16.73
CA LYS A 77 10.74 7.30 15.84
C LYS A 77 11.79 6.18 15.83
N TYR A 78 12.09 5.59 16.99
CA TYR A 78 13.08 4.51 17.12
C TYR A 78 12.63 3.25 16.36
N ILE A 79 11.37 2.84 16.56
CA ILE A 79 10.77 1.71 15.84
C ILE A 79 10.79 1.97 14.34
N LYS A 80 10.38 3.18 13.94
CA LYS A 80 10.37 3.55 12.52
C LYS A 80 11.75 3.44 11.90
N GLN A 81 12.76 4.06 12.52
CA GLN A 81 14.13 4.05 12.00
C GLN A 81 14.64 2.64 11.78
N LYS A 82 14.48 1.76 12.78
CA LYS A 82 14.96 0.38 12.69
C LYS A 82 14.19 -0.45 11.67
N PHE A 83 12.88 -0.26 11.57
CA PHE A 83 12.07 -0.96 10.57
C PHE A 83 12.44 -0.55 9.15
N PHE A 84 12.66 0.75 8.90
CA PHE A 84 13.17 1.21 7.60
C PHE A 84 14.59 0.74 7.30
N GLU A 85 15.47 0.59 8.30
CA GLU A 85 16.77 -0.06 8.11
C GLU A 85 16.60 -1.51 7.61
N ILE A 86 15.68 -2.27 8.22
CA ILE A 86 15.39 -3.64 7.78
C ILE A 86 14.88 -3.64 6.34
N ILE A 87 13.90 -2.79 6.00
CA ILE A 87 13.36 -2.66 4.63
C ILE A 87 14.49 -2.29 3.64
N SER A 88 15.35 -1.33 3.99
CA SER A 88 16.46 -0.88 3.14
C SER A 88 17.54 -1.95 2.90
N SER A 89 17.51 -3.07 3.65
CA SER A 89 18.42 -4.19 3.47
C SER A 89 17.92 -5.27 2.52
N PHE A 90 16.74 -5.09 1.93
CA PHE A 90 16.16 -6.06 1.00
C PHE A 90 16.89 -6.01 -0.35
N ASP A 91 16.90 -7.14 -1.07
CA ASP A 91 17.43 -7.17 -2.43
C ASP A 91 16.54 -6.32 -3.34
N GLU A 92 17.13 -5.31 -4.00
CA GLU A 92 16.47 -4.36 -4.90
C GLU A 92 15.69 -5.06 -6.02
N LYS A 93 16.11 -6.25 -6.44
CA LYS A 93 15.40 -7.04 -7.46
C LYS A 93 14.16 -7.75 -6.93
N SER A 94 14.05 -7.91 -5.62
CA SER A 94 13.01 -8.70 -4.93
C SER A 94 11.84 -7.85 -4.40
N VAL A 95 11.98 -6.53 -4.44
CA VAL A 95 11.04 -5.57 -3.89
C VAL A 95 10.77 -4.50 -4.93
N LYS A 96 9.50 -4.32 -5.25
CA LYS A 96 9.04 -3.26 -6.14
C LYS A 96 7.87 -2.57 -5.49
N ALA A 97 7.85 -1.25 -5.52
CA ALA A 97 6.77 -0.45 -4.98
C ALA A 97 6.25 0.53 -6.04
N TYR A 98 4.95 0.75 -6.05
CA TYR A 98 4.28 1.66 -6.97
C TYR A 98 3.27 2.50 -6.19
N SER A 99 3.18 3.78 -6.52
CA SER A 99 2.20 4.69 -5.92
C SER A 99 1.32 5.31 -6.98
N TYR A 100 0.01 5.18 -6.80
CA TYR A 100 -1.01 5.90 -7.55
C TYR A 100 -1.49 7.06 -6.69
N ILE A 101 -1.31 8.30 -7.17
CA ILE A 101 -1.48 9.51 -6.35
C ILE A 101 -2.52 10.43 -6.98
N LEU A 102 -3.50 10.85 -6.17
CA LEU A 102 -4.50 11.86 -6.52
C LEU A 102 -4.28 13.11 -5.67
N GLU A 103 -4.17 14.28 -6.31
CA GLU A 103 -4.33 15.57 -5.61
C GLU A 103 -5.83 15.82 -5.42
N LYS A 104 -6.32 15.71 -4.19
CA LYS A 104 -7.74 15.87 -3.86
C LYS A 104 -8.36 17.20 -4.30
N PRO A 105 -7.64 18.35 -4.27
CA PRO A 105 -8.17 19.60 -4.83
C PRO A 105 -8.53 19.50 -6.31
N LYS A 106 -7.82 18.66 -7.08
CA LYS A 106 -8.02 18.47 -8.52
C LYS A 106 -9.00 17.34 -8.87
N VAL A 107 -9.54 16.65 -7.87
CA VAL A 107 -10.55 15.60 -8.08
C VAL A 107 -11.92 16.23 -8.31
N ASN A 108 -12.49 16.01 -9.49
CA ASN A 108 -13.82 16.50 -9.86
C ASN A 108 -14.89 16.13 -8.81
N PRO A 109 -15.67 17.09 -8.28
CA PRO A 109 -16.68 16.87 -7.24
C PRO A 109 -17.71 15.78 -7.57
N SER A 110 -18.05 15.59 -8.85
CA SER A 110 -18.99 14.55 -9.29
C SER A 110 -18.48 13.12 -9.04
N LYS A 111 -17.15 12.91 -9.14
CA LYS A 111 -16.50 11.59 -8.97
C LYS A 111 -16.38 11.17 -7.51
N ARG A 112 -16.52 12.12 -6.57
CA ARG A 112 -16.35 11.91 -5.12
C ARG A 112 -17.65 11.97 -4.31
N LYS A 113 -18.82 12.06 -4.98
CA LYS A 113 -20.14 12.09 -4.32
C LYS A 113 -20.45 10.82 -3.52
N VAL A 114 -20.04 9.67 -4.03
CA VAL A 114 -20.24 8.35 -3.40
C VAL A 114 -18.88 7.78 -3.08
N LYS A 115 -18.52 7.76 -1.78
CA LYS A 115 -17.19 7.36 -1.30
C LYS A 115 -16.81 5.95 -1.75
N GLU A 116 -17.76 5.03 -1.72
CA GLU A 116 -17.55 3.63 -2.14
C GLU A 116 -17.22 3.52 -3.63
N HIS A 117 -17.88 4.31 -4.47
CA HIS A 117 -17.59 4.33 -5.92
C HIS A 117 -16.25 5.00 -6.20
N PHE A 118 -15.97 6.13 -5.53
CA PHE A 118 -14.67 6.77 -5.61
C PHE A 118 -13.53 5.80 -5.26
N TYR A 119 -13.67 5.12 -4.13
CA TYR A 119 -12.69 4.14 -3.66
C TYR A 119 -12.48 3.02 -4.68
N ILE A 120 -13.55 2.31 -5.04
CA ILE A 120 -13.42 1.08 -5.82
C ILE A 120 -12.99 1.34 -7.26
N ASN A 121 -13.41 2.46 -7.84
CA ASN A 121 -13.01 2.84 -9.20
C ASN A 121 -11.52 3.19 -9.24
N ASN A 122 -11.03 3.98 -8.28
CA ASN A 122 -9.61 4.34 -8.23
C ASN A 122 -8.74 3.14 -7.86
N LEU A 123 -9.13 2.30 -6.89
CA LEU A 123 -8.40 1.07 -6.56
C LEU A 123 -8.34 0.12 -7.76
N SER A 124 -9.47 -0.10 -8.44
CA SER A 124 -9.49 -0.99 -9.60
C SER A 124 -8.65 -0.45 -10.76
N TYR A 125 -8.64 0.88 -10.95
CA TYR A 125 -7.84 1.51 -11.99
C TYR A 125 -6.35 1.52 -11.66
N SER A 126 -5.97 1.83 -10.41
CA SER A 126 -4.56 1.81 -9.97
C SER A 126 -3.94 0.42 -10.04
N ILE A 127 -4.71 -0.63 -9.75
CA ILE A 127 -4.28 -2.02 -9.99
C ILE A 127 -4.01 -2.25 -11.48
N GLN A 128 -4.89 -1.80 -12.38
CA GLN A 128 -4.68 -1.95 -13.83
C GLN A 128 -3.44 -1.21 -14.31
N ARG A 129 -3.19 0.00 -13.80
CA ARG A 129 -1.96 0.77 -14.08
C ARG A 129 -0.72 -0.01 -13.66
N LEU A 130 -0.71 -0.55 -12.43
CA LEU A 130 0.39 -1.39 -11.95
C LEU A 130 0.60 -2.63 -12.84
N LEU A 131 -0.48 -3.30 -13.23
CA LEU A 131 -0.39 -4.48 -14.10
C LEU A 131 0.17 -4.15 -15.50
N ASP A 132 -0.16 -2.97 -16.05
CA ASP A 132 0.42 -2.46 -17.29
C ASP A 132 1.93 -2.17 -17.10
N ILE A 133 2.32 -1.46 -16.03
CA ILE A 133 3.73 -1.14 -15.72
C ILE A 133 4.58 -2.41 -15.59
N LEU A 134 4.02 -3.44 -14.95
CA LEU A 134 4.68 -4.73 -14.78
C LEU A 134 4.72 -5.58 -16.05
N ASN A 135 3.99 -5.21 -17.11
CA ASN A 135 3.73 -6.05 -18.28
C ASN A 135 3.30 -7.46 -17.88
N ILE A 136 2.24 -7.55 -17.07
CA ILE A 136 1.87 -8.80 -16.40
C ILE A 136 1.67 -9.98 -17.38
N ASP A 137 2.39 -11.07 -17.12
CA ASP A 137 2.36 -12.31 -17.91
C ASP A 137 2.18 -13.56 -17.03
N THR A 138 1.99 -13.38 -15.72
CA THR A 138 1.91 -14.47 -14.74
C THR A 138 0.68 -14.35 -13.85
N ASN A 139 0.35 -15.45 -13.16
CA ASN A 139 -0.69 -15.46 -12.15
C ASN A 139 -0.31 -14.52 -10.98
N PHE A 140 -1.30 -13.85 -10.40
CA PHE A 140 -1.04 -12.93 -9.30
C PHE A 140 -2.07 -13.03 -8.18
N ILE A 141 -1.66 -12.65 -6.98
CA ILE A 141 -2.53 -12.58 -5.79
C ILE A 141 -2.48 -11.16 -5.27
N ILE A 142 -3.65 -10.56 -5.05
CA ILE A 142 -3.78 -9.26 -4.40
C ILE A 142 -4.17 -9.46 -2.93
N ILE A 143 -3.49 -8.80 -2.02
CA ILE A 143 -3.78 -8.82 -0.59
C ILE A 143 -3.90 -7.38 -0.10
N THR A 144 -5.06 -7.01 0.44
CA THR A 144 -5.25 -5.72 1.10
C THR A 144 -5.44 -5.94 2.61
N ASP A 145 -5.27 -4.88 3.40
CA ASP A 145 -5.79 -4.88 4.77
C ASP A 145 -7.34 -4.93 4.75
N ARG A 146 -7.95 -5.18 5.91
CA ARG A 146 -9.41 -5.20 6.08
C ARG A 146 -10.00 -3.87 5.61
N LEU A 147 -10.75 -3.90 4.51
CA LEU A 147 -11.47 -2.74 4.01
C LEU A 147 -12.42 -2.19 5.09
N PRO A 148 -12.41 -0.86 5.38
CA PRO A 148 -13.20 -0.26 6.46
C PRO A 148 -14.74 -0.30 6.30
N ILE A 149 -15.31 -0.98 5.30
CA ILE A 149 -16.69 -0.74 4.86
C ILE A 149 -17.57 -1.97 5.11
N ALA A 150 -18.06 -2.08 6.34
CA ALA A 150 -18.87 -3.20 6.82
C ALA A 150 -20.24 -3.37 6.12
N LYS A 151 -20.83 -2.31 5.55
CA LYS A 151 -22.20 -2.39 5.00
C LYS A 151 -22.29 -2.93 3.56
N ASN A 152 -21.23 -2.86 2.75
CA ASN A 152 -21.29 -3.20 1.31
C ASN A 152 -20.06 -3.98 0.78
N ARG A 153 -19.29 -4.61 1.67
CA ARG A 153 -18.05 -5.32 1.34
C ARG A 153 -18.17 -6.28 0.16
N SER A 154 -19.22 -7.12 0.12
CA SER A 154 -19.42 -8.09 -0.96
C SER A 154 -19.58 -7.41 -2.33
N LYS A 155 -20.33 -6.30 -2.40
CA LYS A 155 -20.53 -5.54 -3.65
C LYS A 155 -19.22 -4.90 -4.12
N GLN A 156 -18.42 -4.35 -3.22
CA GLN A 156 -17.12 -3.75 -3.54
C GLN A 156 -16.14 -4.80 -4.06
N ILE A 157 -16.04 -5.95 -3.38
CA ILE A 157 -15.22 -7.08 -3.84
C ILE A 157 -15.68 -7.54 -5.22
N GLY A 158 -16.99 -7.65 -5.45
CA GLY A 158 -17.56 -7.98 -6.75
C GLY A 158 -17.19 -6.99 -7.85
N ALA A 159 -17.25 -5.68 -7.56
CA ALA A 159 -16.86 -4.63 -8.49
C ALA A 159 -15.36 -4.66 -8.82
N LEU A 160 -14.50 -4.87 -7.82
CA LEU A 160 -13.06 -5.02 -8.03
C LEU A 160 -12.72 -6.24 -8.90
N LYS A 161 -13.29 -7.40 -8.57
CA LYS A 161 -13.15 -8.63 -9.37
C LYS A 161 -13.65 -8.43 -10.80
N LYS A 162 -14.76 -7.70 -10.98
CA LYS A 162 -15.27 -7.34 -12.31
C LYS A 162 -14.27 -6.49 -13.09
N GLY A 163 -13.67 -5.48 -12.46
CA GLY A 163 -12.65 -4.62 -13.07
C GLY A 163 -11.42 -5.40 -13.54
N ILE A 164 -10.85 -6.24 -12.65
CA ILE A 164 -9.67 -7.06 -12.98
C ILE A 164 -9.99 -8.09 -14.06
N LYS A 165 -11.15 -8.75 -14.00
CA LYS A 165 -11.59 -9.69 -15.05
C LYS A 165 -11.76 -8.98 -16.40
N GLY A 166 -12.27 -7.75 -16.38
CA GLY A 166 -12.39 -6.91 -17.57
C GLY A 166 -11.03 -6.62 -18.20
N TYR A 167 -10.06 -6.20 -17.38
CA TYR A 167 -8.68 -5.95 -17.79
C TYR A 167 -8.04 -7.18 -18.45
N ILE A 168 -8.08 -8.35 -17.77
CA ILE A 168 -7.51 -9.61 -18.28
C ILE A 168 -8.10 -9.97 -19.65
N ARG A 169 -9.44 -9.88 -19.78
CA ARG A 169 -10.13 -10.17 -21.05
C ARG A 169 -9.75 -9.18 -22.15
N GLN A 170 -9.69 -7.88 -21.85
CA GLN A 170 -9.37 -6.84 -22.83
C GLN A 170 -7.95 -7.00 -23.38
N ARG A 171 -7.01 -7.41 -22.52
CA ARG A 171 -5.61 -7.65 -22.89
C ARG A 171 -5.36 -9.05 -23.49
N GLY A 172 -6.38 -9.92 -23.55
CA GLY A 172 -6.24 -11.27 -24.10
C GLY A 172 -5.30 -12.16 -23.28
N LEU A 173 -5.18 -11.93 -21.97
CA LEU A 173 -4.24 -12.64 -21.11
C LEU A 173 -4.83 -13.97 -20.62
N ASP A 174 -4.02 -15.02 -20.63
CA ASP A 174 -4.34 -16.32 -20.03
C ASP A 174 -3.69 -16.46 -18.64
N ILE A 175 -4.19 -15.65 -17.70
CA ILE A 175 -3.69 -15.62 -16.32
C ILE A 175 -4.83 -15.71 -15.31
N ARG A 176 -4.52 -16.28 -14.15
CA ARG A 176 -5.43 -16.39 -13.00
C ARG A 176 -5.05 -15.40 -11.92
N TYR A 177 -6.05 -14.98 -11.16
CA TYR A 177 -5.85 -14.12 -10.00
C TYR A 177 -6.78 -14.48 -8.84
N ASP A 178 -6.40 -14.05 -7.64
CA ASP A 178 -7.31 -14.01 -6.49
C ASP A 178 -7.06 -12.77 -5.63
N ILE A 179 -8.04 -12.44 -4.78
CA ILE A 179 -8.01 -11.26 -3.91
C ILE A 179 -8.35 -11.68 -2.49
N PHE A 180 -7.48 -11.31 -1.56
CA PHE A 180 -7.66 -11.53 -0.13
C PHE A 180 -7.68 -10.21 0.63
N HIS A 181 -8.40 -10.22 1.76
CA HIS A 181 -8.53 -9.09 2.66
C HIS A 181 -8.21 -9.58 4.07
N HIS A 182 -6.98 -9.35 4.51
CA HIS A 182 -6.45 -9.88 5.76
C HIS A 182 -6.25 -8.75 6.77
N CYS A 183 -6.06 -9.09 8.04
CA CYS A 183 -5.61 -8.09 9.01
C CYS A 183 -4.14 -7.76 8.74
N SER A 184 -3.74 -6.48 8.78
CA SER A 184 -2.33 -6.08 8.60
C SER A 184 -1.37 -6.86 9.52
N ALA A 185 -1.77 -7.12 10.76
CA ALA A 185 -0.99 -7.92 11.71
C ALA A 185 -0.65 -9.35 11.24
N SER A 186 -1.43 -9.91 10.33
CA SER A 186 -1.22 -11.27 9.80
C SER A 186 -0.17 -11.37 8.70
N SER A 187 0.37 -10.24 8.22
CA SER A 187 1.33 -10.23 7.12
C SER A 187 2.40 -9.17 7.31
N ALA A 188 3.66 -9.60 7.38
CA ALA A 188 4.80 -8.67 7.37
C ALA A 188 4.81 -7.80 6.09
N ASN A 189 4.33 -8.31 4.95
CA ASN A 189 4.25 -7.53 3.72
C ASN A 189 3.16 -6.44 3.77
N LEU A 190 2.05 -6.66 4.47
CA LEU A 190 1.06 -5.59 4.71
C LEU A 190 1.67 -4.47 5.58
N GLN A 191 2.49 -4.83 6.57
CA GLN A 191 3.21 -3.86 7.40
C GLN A 191 4.33 -3.14 6.64
N ILE A 192 5.03 -3.83 5.72
CA ILE A 192 6.03 -3.19 4.84
C ILE A 192 5.36 -2.16 3.92
N VAL A 193 4.24 -2.51 3.29
CA VAL A 193 3.56 -1.56 2.39
C VAL A 193 2.96 -0.37 3.16
N ASP A 194 2.47 -0.55 4.40
CA ASP A 194 2.07 0.55 5.29
C ASP A 194 3.23 1.52 5.54
N TYR A 195 4.42 1.00 5.82
CA TYR A 195 5.62 1.83 6.02
C TYR A 195 6.06 2.57 4.74
N ILE A 196 6.06 1.90 3.60
CA ILE A 196 6.37 2.53 2.30
C ILE A 196 5.34 3.63 1.99
N SER A 197 4.07 3.30 2.14
CA SER A 197 2.93 4.21 1.96
C SER A 197 3.05 5.45 2.84
N TRP A 198 3.40 5.26 4.12
CA TRP A 198 3.63 6.36 5.06
C TRP A 198 4.81 7.26 4.65
N ALA A 199 5.93 6.68 4.18
CA ALA A 199 7.08 7.46 3.71
C ALA A 199 6.74 8.31 2.47
N ILE A 200 6.03 7.73 1.50
CA ILE A 200 5.56 8.45 0.31
C ILE A 200 4.58 9.55 0.72
N PHE A 201 3.61 9.25 1.59
CA PHE A 201 2.67 10.23 2.08
C PHE A 201 3.36 11.43 2.75
N ARG A 202 4.37 11.19 3.59
CA ARG A 202 5.18 12.25 4.23
C ARG A 202 5.87 13.16 3.20
N LYS A 203 6.45 12.59 2.15
CA LYS A 203 7.09 13.33 1.05
C LYS A 203 6.10 14.31 0.40
N TYR A 204 4.90 13.85 0.04
CA TYR A 204 3.91 14.70 -0.65
C TYR A 204 3.15 15.66 0.26
N GLU A 205 2.82 15.26 1.48
CA GLU A 205 2.01 16.09 2.39
C GLU A 205 2.83 17.09 3.19
N HIS A 206 4.08 16.75 3.50
CA HIS A 206 4.90 17.50 4.45
C HIS A 206 6.26 17.92 3.89
N GLY A 207 6.62 17.53 2.66
CA GLY A 207 7.95 17.82 2.11
C GLY A 207 9.08 17.15 2.88
N ASP A 208 8.79 16.04 3.58
CA ASP A 208 9.78 15.27 4.34
C ASP A 208 10.09 13.96 3.62
N ASP A 209 11.26 13.92 3.00
CA ASP A 209 11.80 12.80 2.23
C ASP A 209 12.72 11.88 3.04
N SER A 210 12.98 12.17 4.32
CA SER A 210 13.99 11.46 5.13
C SER A 210 13.79 9.94 5.21
N TYR A 211 12.55 9.48 5.23
CA TYR A 211 12.20 8.05 5.18
C TYR A 211 12.00 7.53 3.76
N TYR A 212 11.53 8.39 2.85
CA TYR A 212 11.40 8.05 1.43
C TYR A 212 12.77 7.71 0.82
N ASP A 213 13.82 8.46 1.17
CA ASP A 213 15.18 8.24 0.73
C ASP A 213 15.74 6.85 1.09
N LYS A 214 15.22 6.23 2.15
CA LYS A 214 15.61 4.87 2.58
C LYS A 214 14.99 3.77 1.71
N ILE A 215 13.92 4.09 0.97
CA ILE A 215 13.14 3.12 0.20
C ILE A 215 13.06 3.46 -1.29
N LYS A 216 13.57 4.61 -1.73
CA LYS A 216 13.47 5.10 -3.12
C LYS A 216 14.00 4.13 -4.17
N THR A 217 15.00 3.31 -3.81
CA THR A 217 15.56 2.28 -4.72
C THR A 217 14.52 1.23 -5.13
N TYR A 218 13.48 1.01 -4.31
CA TYR A 218 12.40 0.07 -4.59
C TYR A 218 11.23 0.68 -5.38
N ILE A 219 11.19 2.00 -5.55
CA ILE A 219 10.07 2.68 -6.20
C ILE A 219 10.18 2.51 -7.71
N LEU A 220 9.24 1.78 -8.29
CA LEU A 220 9.08 1.65 -9.74
C LEU A 220 8.58 2.96 -10.35
N ASP A 221 7.52 3.52 -9.77
CA ASP A 221 6.90 4.75 -10.24
C ASP A 221 5.98 5.37 -9.17
N GLU A 222 5.77 6.67 -9.28
CA GLU A 222 4.84 7.49 -8.50
C GLU A 222 3.97 8.30 -9.48
N GLU A 223 2.85 7.71 -9.91
CA GLU A 223 1.99 8.32 -10.92
C GLU A 223 1.05 9.36 -10.30
N LEU A 224 1.27 10.64 -10.62
CA LEU A 224 0.36 11.74 -10.29
C LEU A 224 -0.80 11.80 -11.30
N MET A 225 -1.94 11.25 -10.91
CA MET A 225 -3.07 10.98 -11.80
C MET A 225 -3.93 12.20 -12.11
N THR A 226 -3.75 13.26 -11.34
CA THR A 226 -4.40 14.56 -11.50
C THR A 226 -3.47 15.61 -12.12
N LYS A 227 -2.27 15.23 -12.57
CA LYS A 227 -1.25 16.18 -13.06
C LYS A 227 -1.75 17.10 -14.18
N ASP A 228 -2.57 16.59 -15.08
CA ASP A 228 -3.11 17.33 -16.23
C ASP A 228 -4.39 18.13 -15.89
N THR A 229 -4.85 18.08 -14.63
CA THR A 229 -6.03 18.83 -14.18
C THR A 229 -5.58 20.15 -13.57
N GLU A 230 -5.89 21.26 -14.23
CA GLU A 230 -5.55 22.61 -13.74
C GLU A 230 -6.58 23.16 -12.73
N VAL A 231 -7.80 22.59 -12.69
CA VAL A 231 -8.89 23.11 -11.87
C VAL A 231 -8.72 22.73 -10.40
N ASN A 232 -8.64 23.75 -9.53
CA ASN A 232 -8.66 23.58 -8.08
C ASN A 232 -10.10 23.69 -7.53
N HIS A 233 -10.61 22.63 -6.90
CA HIS A 233 -11.96 22.56 -6.33
C HIS A 233 -12.01 22.82 -4.83
N TYR A 234 -10.89 23.16 -4.18
CA TYR A 234 -10.89 23.66 -2.79
C TYR A 234 -11.22 25.14 -2.71
N GLU A 235 -11.09 25.86 -3.83
CA GLU A 235 -11.41 27.28 -3.93
C GLU A 235 -12.92 27.48 -4.04
N ARG A 236 -13.53 27.75 -2.89
CA ARG A 236 -14.75 28.53 -2.70
C ARG A 236 -14.62 29.34 -1.42
#